data_AF-W1XY33-F1
#
_entry.id   AF-W1XY33-F1
#
_cell.length_a   1.000
_cell.length_b   1.000
_cell.length_c   1.000
_cell.angle_alpha   90.00
_cell.angle_beta   90.00
_cell.angle_gamma   90.00
#
_symmetry.space_group_name_H-M   'P 1'
#
loop_
_entity.id
_entity.type
_entity.pdbx_description
1 polymer ?
#
loop_
_entity_poly.entity_id
_entity_poly.type
_entity_poly.pdbx_seq_one_letter_code
_entity_poly.pdbx_strand_id
1 'polypeptide(L)' 'IGDDELIEIMKEYFDGYCQGSLELLEGKVLYIIADNIRNGVKDYTDINNEKE' A
#
# COMPACT_ATOMS: atom_id res chain seq x y z
N ILE A 1 -11.37 -0.79 -4.62
CA ILE A 1 -10.89 -1.59 -3.49
C ILE A 1 -12.00 -1.67 -2.46
N GLY A 2 -12.30 -2.88 -1.98
CA GLY A 2 -13.24 -3.11 -0.86
C GLY A 2 -12.51 -3.20 0.48
N ASP A 3 -13.26 -3.19 1.58
CA ASP A 3 -12.69 -3.23 2.95
C ASP A 3 -11.88 -4.50 3.19
N ASP A 4 -12.39 -5.67 2.79
CA ASP A 4 -11.70 -6.95 2.94
C ASP A 4 -10.37 -6.98 2.16
N GLU A 5 -10.38 -6.46 0.93
CA GLU A 5 -9.19 -6.35 0.08
C GLU A 5 -8.15 -5.41 0.71
N LEU A 6 -8.60 -4.28 1.26
CA LEU A 6 -7.72 -3.34 1.98
C LEU A 6 -7.10 -3.99 3.22
N ILE A 7 -7.87 -4.75 4.00
CA ILE A 7 -7.36 -5.42 5.20
C ILE A 7 -6.29 -6.45 4.84
N GLU A 8 -6.48 -7.24 3.78
CA GLU A 8 -5.48 -8.23 3.36
C GLU A 8 -4.19 -7.56 2.85
N ILE A 9 -4.31 -6.49 2.06
CA ILE A 9 -3.15 -5.67 1.64
C ILE A 9 -2.41 -5.11 2.85
N MET A 10 -3.15 -4.56 3.83
CA MET A 10 -2.55 -4.01 5.05
C MET A 10 -1.78 -5.08 5.83
N LYS A 11 -2.33 -6.28 5.99
CA LYS A 11 -1.65 -7.39 6.68
C LYS A 11 -0.40 -7.83 5.93
N GLU A 12 -0.48 -8.04 4.62
CA GLU A 12 0.65 -8.47 3.80
C GLU A 12 1.82 -7.50 3.90
N TYR A 13 1.55 -6.20 3.76
CA TYR A 13 2.59 -5.18 3.89
C TYR A 13 3.06 -4.98 5.32
N PHE A 14 2.19 -5.14 6.32
CA PHE A 14 2.56 -5.06 7.73
C PHE A 14 3.56 -6.15 8.11
N ASP A 15 3.23 -7.41 7.81
CA ASP A 15 4.09 -8.57 8.13
C ASP A 15 5.34 -8.63 7.24
N GLY A 16 5.20 -8.22 5.98
CA GLY A 16 6.27 -8.16 4.98
C GLY A 16 7.08 -6.87 5.06
N TYR A 17 6.86 -5.96 4.10
CA TYR A 17 7.67 -4.74 3.92
C TYR A 17 7.89 -3.94 5.21
N CYS A 18 6.86 -3.80 6.04
CA CYS A 18 6.88 -2.97 7.23
C CYS A 18 7.49 -3.68 8.44
N GLN A 19 7.67 -5.00 8.39
CA GLN A 19 8.22 -5.81 9.49
C GLN A 19 7.56 -5.50 10.85
N GLY A 20 6.25 -5.31 10.86
CA GLY A 20 5.45 -5.00 12.05
C GLY A 20 5.35 -3.51 12.42
N SER A 21 5.86 -2.58 11.60
CA SER A 21 5.73 -1.13 11.84
C SER A 21 4.42 -0.57 11.27
N LEU A 22 3.56 -0.06 12.16
CA LEU A 22 2.36 0.67 11.76
C LEU A 22 2.70 2.04 11.16
N GLU A 23 3.76 2.70 11.64
CA GLU A 23 4.19 4.00 11.14
C GLU A 23 4.60 3.91 9.66
N LEU A 24 5.30 2.83 9.28
CA LEU A 24 5.70 2.61 7.89
C LEU A 24 4.49 2.23 7.01
N LEU A 25 3.55 1.46 7.55
CA LEU A 25 2.32 1.10 6.85
C LEU A 25 1.47 2.34 6.53
N GLU A 26 1.17 3.16 7.54
CA GLU A 26 0.36 4.36 7.40
C GLU A 26 1.09 5.47 6.63
N GLY A 27 2.34 5.73 7.01
CA GLY A 27 3.11 6.87 6.51
C GLY A 27 3.73 6.68 5.12
N LYS A 28 3.80 5.44 4.61
CA LYS A 28 4.38 5.16 3.29
C LYS A 28 3.51 4.26 2.43
N VAL A 29 3.24 3.04 2.86
CA VAL A 29 2.56 2.03 2.02
C VAL A 29 1.15 2.50 1.63
N LEU A 30 0.31 2.84 2.61
CA LEU A 30 -1.05 3.28 2.35
C LEU A 30 -1.09 4.60 1.57
N TYR A 31 -0.12 5.47 1.78
CA TYR A 31 0.01 6.71 1.01
C TYR A 31 0.25 6.42 -0.49
N ILE A 32 1.21 5.55 -0.82
CA ILE A 32 1.53 5.19 -2.21
C ILE A 32 0.34 4.47 -2.87
N ILE A 33 -0.27 3.51 -2.17
CA ILE A 33 -1.44 2.77 -2.66
C ILE A 33 -2.60 3.72 -2.95
N ALA A 34 -2.90 4.65 -2.04
CA ALA A 34 -3.92 5.66 -2.24
C ALA A 34 -3.60 6.57 -3.44
N ASP A 35 -2.32 6.91 -3.65
CA ASP A 35 -1.90 7.72 -4.78
C ASP A 35 -2.02 7.00 -6.12
N ASN A 36 -1.62 5.73 -6.15
CA ASN A 36 -1.77 4.86 -7.30
C ASN A 36 -3.24 4.71 -7.71
N ILE A 37 -4.15 4.52 -6.75
CA ILE A 37 -5.59 4.45 -7.00
C ILE A 37 -6.10 5.77 -7.59
N ARG A 38 -5.73 6.92 -7.00
CA ARG A 38 -6.14 8.24 -7.50
C ARG A 38 -5.67 8.50 -8.93
N ASN A 39 -4.50 7.97 -9.29
CA ASN A 39 -3.90 8.12 -10.61
C ASN A 39 -4.30 7.00 -11.62
N GLY A 40 -5.14 6.05 -11.23
CA GLY A 40 -5.57 4.95 -12.10
C GLY A 40 -4.44 4.00 -12.50
N VAL A 41 -3.41 3.84 -11.65
CA VAL A 41 -2.34 2.85 -11.86
C VAL A 41 -2.95 1.45 -11.82
N LYS A 42 -2.66 0.63 -12.84
CA LYS A 42 -3.25 -0.71 -12.98
C LYS A 42 -2.85 -1.63 -11.83
N ASP A 43 -1.56 -1.64 -11.48
CA ASP A 43 -1.03 -2.34 -10.33
C ASP A 43 -0.88 -1.36 -9.16
N TYR A 44 -2.01 -1.03 -8.55
CA TYR A 44 -2.05 0.04 -7.56
C TYR A 44 -1.38 -0.34 -6.23
N THR A 45 -1.08 -1.63 -6.03
CA THR A 45 -0.38 -2.12 -4.84
C THR A 45 1.13 -2.09 -5.00
N ASP A 46 1.68 -1.81 -6.19
CA ASP A 46 3.13 -1.68 -6.37
C ASP A 46 3.64 -0.39 -5.71
N ILE A 47 4.33 -0.56 -4.59
CA ILE A 47 4.95 0.52 -3.82
C ILE A 47 6.35 0.90 -4.29
N ASN A 48 6.93 0.16 -5.24
CA ASN A 48 8.24 0.44 -5.83
C ASN A 48 8.14 1.21 -7.15
N ASN A 49 6.93 1.40 -7.66
CA ASN A 49 6.62 2.34 -8.75
C ASN A 49 6.72 3.79 -8.23
N GLU A 50 7.89 4.18 -7.70
CA GLU A 50 8.23 5.59 -7.60
C GLU A 50 8.30 6.10 -9.05
N LYS A 51 7.30 6.91 -9.45
CA LYS A 51 7.38 7.64 -10.70
C LYS A 51 8.64 8.51 -10.64
N GLU A 52 9.65 8.20 -11.46
CA GLU A 52 10.78 9.09 -11.74
C GLU A 52 10.30 10.50 -12.13
#